data_AF-A0A6J5J239-F1
#
_entry.id   AF-A0A6J5J239-F1
#
_cell.length_a   1.000
_cell.length_b   1.000
_cell.length_c   1.000
_cell.angle_alpha   90.00
_cell.angle_beta   90.00
_cell.angle_gamma   90.00
#
_symmetry.space_group_name_H-M   'P 1'
#
loop_
_entity.id
_entity.type
_entity.pdbx_description
1 polymer ?
#
loop_
_entity_poly.entity_id
_entity_poly.type
_entity_poly.pdbx_seq_one_letter_code
_entity_poly.pdbx_strand_id
1 'polypeptide(L)' 'MLRHSLNLPDEAERIETAVRRVLAQGMRTADIWTAGTRKVETKEMSNAVAAALTTQEAVS' A
#
# COMPACT_ATOMS: atom_id res chain seq x y z
N MET A 1 12.90 3.80 -5.81
CA MET A 1 14.24 3.74 -5.20
C MET A 1 14.72 2.31 -5.03
N LEU A 2 13.97 1.43 -4.32
CA LEU A 2 14.38 0.03 -4.08
C LEU A 2 14.83 -0.72 -5.35
N ARG A 3 13.98 -0.73 -6.39
CA ARG A 3 14.26 -1.41 -7.67
C ARG A 3 15.49 -0.88 -8.41
N HIS A 4 15.66 0.43 -8.47
CA HIS A 4 16.63 1.07 -9.39
C HIS A 4 17.91 1.58 -8.72
N SER A 5 17.87 1.87 -7.43
CA SER A 5 19.00 2.43 -6.68
C SER A 5 19.63 1.42 -5.74
N LEU A 6 18.84 0.49 -5.19
CA LEU A 6 19.32 -0.54 -4.27
C LEU A 6 19.36 -1.94 -4.88
N ASN A 7 18.93 -2.09 -6.15
CA ASN A 7 18.81 -3.38 -6.83
C ASN A 7 17.97 -4.41 -6.03
N LEU A 8 16.90 -3.92 -5.40
CA LEU A 8 15.93 -4.69 -4.60
C LEU A 8 14.56 -4.71 -5.29
N PRO A 9 14.40 -5.50 -6.37
CA PRO A 9 13.16 -5.54 -7.15
C PRO A 9 12.00 -6.23 -6.42
N ASP A 10 12.29 -7.25 -5.62
CA ASP A 10 11.27 -8.06 -4.93
C ASP A 10 10.64 -7.26 -3.78
N GLU A 11 11.45 -6.55 -3.01
CA GLU A 11 10.99 -5.63 -1.97
C GLU A 11 10.18 -4.48 -2.55
N ALA A 12 10.57 -3.97 -3.72
CA ALA A 12 9.80 -2.96 -4.44
C ALA A 12 8.41 -3.51 -4.81
N GLU A 13 8.35 -4.72 -5.37
CA GLU A 13 7.10 -5.36 -5.76
C GLU A 13 6.18 -5.64 -4.56
N ARG A 14 6.75 -6.04 -3.41
CA ARG A 14 5.98 -6.22 -2.17
C ARG A 14 5.28 -4.93 -1.74
N ILE A 15 5.98 -3.80 -1.77
CA ILE A 15 5.39 -2.49 -1.43
C ILE A 15 4.33 -2.08 -2.47
N GLU A 16 4.63 -2.20 -3.77
CA GLU A 16 3.68 -1.89 -4.84
C GLU A 16 2.40 -2.74 -4.73
N THR A 17 2.53 -4.00 -4.32
CA THR A 17 1.41 -4.91 -4.09
C THR A 17 0.59 -4.53 -2.86
N ALA A 18 1.24 -4.19 -1.75
CA ALA A 18 0.56 -3.73 -0.54
C ALA A 18 -0.26 -2.45 -0.80
N VAL A 19 0.31 -1.47 -1.51
CA VAL A 19 -0.41 -0.26 -1.92
C VAL A 19 -1.62 -0.59 -2.78
N ARG A 20 -1.46 -1.46 -3.79
CA ARG A 20 -2.59 -1.91 -4.64
C ARG A 20 -3.71 -2.57 -3.83
N ARG A 21 -3.38 -3.38 -2.83
CA ARG A 21 -4.35 -4.05 -1.95
C ARG A 21 -5.14 -3.04 -1.11
N VAL A 22 -4.47 -2.08 -0.47
CA VAL A 22 -5.13 -1.03 0.33
C VAL A 22 -6.04 -0.17 -0.56
N LEU A 23 -5.60 0.14 -1.77
CA LEU A 23 -6.43 0.87 -2.72
C LEU A 23 -7.64 0.01 -3.20
N ALA A 24 -7.49 -1.30 -3.33
CA ALA A 24 -8.59 -2.20 -3.67
C ALA A 24 -9.63 -2.33 -2.53
N GLN A 25 -9.22 -2.11 -1.27
CA GLN A 25 -10.12 -2.00 -0.12
C GLN A 25 -10.94 -0.69 -0.12
N GLY A 26 -10.76 0.17 -1.13
CA GLY A 26 -11.49 1.43 -1.27
C GLY A 26 -10.97 2.54 -0.35
N MET A 27 -9.79 2.41 0.26
CA MET A 27 -9.19 3.49 1.06
C MET A 27 -8.54 4.53 0.14
N ARG A 28 -8.84 5.83 0.35
CA ARG A 28 -8.31 6.94 -0.46
C ARG A 28 -7.97 8.14 0.42
N THR A 29 -6.81 8.74 0.20
CA THR A 29 -6.46 10.04 0.80
C THR A 29 -7.25 11.16 0.12
N ALA A 30 -7.27 12.34 0.74
CA ALA A 30 -8.11 13.46 0.31
C ALA A 30 -7.86 13.93 -1.14
N ASP A 31 -6.65 13.76 -1.66
CA ASP A 31 -6.21 14.14 -3.00
C ASP A 31 -6.73 13.22 -4.11
N ILE A 32 -7.03 11.95 -3.81
CA ILE A 32 -7.49 10.94 -4.77
C ILE A 32 -8.84 10.31 -4.38
N TRP A 33 -9.56 10.95 -3.45
CA TRP A 33 -10.84 10.45 -2.99
C TRP A 33 -11.95 10.63 -4.03
N THR A 34 -12.80 9.62 -4.15
CA THR A 34 -13.99 9.63 -5.01
C THR A 34 -15.21 9.08 -4.27
N ALA A 35 -16.41 9.47 -4.69
CA ALA A 35 -17.64 8.96 -4.11
C ALA A 35 -17.69 7.42 -4.18
N GLY A 36 -18.08 6.77 -3.09
CA GLY A 36 -18.06 5.30 -2.97
C GLY A 36 -16.75 4.71 -2.42
N THR A 37 -15.77 5.55 -2.09
CA THR A 37 -14.52 5.14 -1.41
C THR A 37 -14.46 5.69 0.02
N ARG A 38 -13.67 5.06 0.89
CA ARG A 38 -13.41 5.51 2.26
C ARG A 38 -12.30 6.56 2.23
N LYS A 39 -12.63 7.80 2.62
CA LYS A 39 -11.63 8.85 2.83
C LYS A 39 -10.83 8.55 4.10
N VAL A 40 -9.51 8.61 4.01
CA VAL A 40 -8.58 8.36 5.13
C VAL A 40 -7.52 9.44 5.22
N GLU A 41 -6.91 9.59 6.39
CA GLU A 41 -5.77 10.47 6.59
C GLU A 41 -4.44 9.79 6.24
N THR A 42 -3.37 10.57 6.14
CA THR A 42 -2.02 10.09 5.83
C THR A 42 -1.56 8.99 6.78
N LYS A 43 -1.80 9.14 8.09
CA LYS A 43 -1.37 8.15 9.08
C LYS A 43 -2.13 6.83 8.94
N GLU A 44 -3.44 6.91 8.70
CA GLU A 44 -4.28 5.73 8.50
C GLU A 44 -3.88 4.97 7.21
N MET A 45 -3.63 5.70 6.11
CA MET A 45 -3.12 5.10 4.87
C MET A 45 -1.79 4.37 5.09
N SER A 46 -0.83 5.00 5.75
CA SER A 46 0.48 4.39 6.03
C SER A 46 0.36 3.13 6.90
N ASN A 47 -0.50 3.16 7.93
CA ASN A 47 -0.75 2.00 8.77
C ASN A 47 -1.39 0.85 7.99
N ALA A 48 -2.33 1.14 7.09
CA ALA A 48 -2.97 0.14 6.25
C ALA A 48 -1.96 -0.52 5.29
N VAL A 49 -1.06 0.26 4.69
CA VAL A 49 0.00 -0.26 3.81
C VAL A 49 0.98 -1.14 4.60
N ALA A 50 1.38 -0.71 5.80
CA ALA A 50 2.24 -1.51 6.67
C ALA A 50 1.58 -2.83 7.08
N ALA A 51 0.29 -2.83 7.42
CA ALA A 51 -0.45 -4.05 7.73
C ALA A 51 -0.62 -4.97 6.50
N ALA A 52 -0.83 -4.40 5.32
CA ALA A 52 -0.91 -5.18 4.08
C ALA A 52 0.43 -5.85 3.70
N LEU A 53 1.56 -5.26 4.10
CA LEU A 53 2.90 -5.85 3.95
C LEU A 53 3.12 -7.04 4.88
N THR A 54 2.77 -6.93 6.16
CA THR A 54 2.97 -8.02 7.15
C THR A 54 2.05 -9.21 6.89
N THR A 55 0.84 -8.95 6.40
CA THR A 55 -0.11 -10.02 6.04
C THR A 55 0.39 -10.83 4.82
N GLN A 56 1.25 -10.25 3.97
CA GLN A 56 1.80 -10.94 2.80
C GLN A 56 2.91 -11.93 3.15
N GLU A 57 3.57 -11.79 4.31
CA GLU A 57 4.60 -12.74 4.77
C GLU A 57 4.01 -14.04 5.36
N ALA A 58 2.74 -14.02 5.79
CA ALA A 58 2.10 -15.18 6.41
C ALA A 58 1.62 -16.26 5.41
N VAL A 59 1.82 -16.06 4.11
CA VAL A 59 1.37 -16.98 3.04
C VAL A 59 2.54 -17.39 2.13
N SER A 60 3.77 -17.39 2.64
CA SER A 60 4.97 -17.86 1.93
C SER A 60 5.64 -19.01 2.66
#